data_AF-A0A948TT03-F1
#
_entry.id   AF-A0A948TT03-F1
#
_cell.length_a   1.000
_cell.length_b   1.000
_cell.length_c   1.000
_cell.angle_alpha   90.00
_cell.angle_beta   90.00
_cell.angle_gamma   90.00
#
_symmetry.space_group_name_H-M   'P 1'
#
loop_
_entity.id
_entity.type
_entity.pdbx_description
1 polymer ?
#
loop_
_entity_poly.entity_id
_entity_poly.type
_entity_poly.pdbx_seq_one_letter_code
_entity_poly.pdbx_strand_id
1 'polypeptide(L)'
;MSPIINRVIIIVLISVVVILGGQYYSLYKDLQTQKSLNQIYQYNGKMLNFAKLFIAKVIMAQGDVSFEDRLKLENAVRNINDETVFEQWQRFIEAETESQVGENAKILLELLVNKITY
;
A
#
# COMPACT_ATOMS: atom_id res chain seq x y z
N MET A 1 50.01 -22.36 -26.35
CA MET A 1 48.99 -21.37 -26.77
C MET A 1 49.66 -20.00 -26.82
N SER A 2 49.44 -19.18 -27.86
CA SER A 2 50.22 -17.93 -28.00
C SER A 2 49.82 -16.91 -26.92
N PRO A 3 50.77 -16.09 -26.41
CA PRO A 3 50.47 -15.08 -25.39
C PRO A 3 49.44 -14.04 -25.86
N ILE A 4 49.29 -13.86 -27.17
CA ILE A 4 48.29 -12.98 -27.79
C ILE A 4 46.88 -13.56 -27.62
N ILE A 5 46.71 -14.87 -27.89
CA ILE A 5 45.41 -15.55 -27.74
C ILE A 5 44.93 -15.47 -26.29
N ASN A 6 45.82 -15.68 -25.31
CA ASN A 6 45.46 -15.58 -23.89
C ASN A 6 44.99 -14.17 -23.50
N ARG A 7 45.64 -13.11 -24.01
CA ARG A 7 45.24 -11.72 -23.74
C ARG A 7 43.86 -11.40 -24.31
N VAL A 8 43.57 -11.86 -25.53
CA VAL A 8 42.25 -11.69 -26.16
C VAL A 8 41.17 -12.37 -25.33
N ILE A 9 41.40 -13.60 -24.88
CA ILE A 9 40.44 -14.34 -24.04
C ILE A 9 40.17 -13.58 -22.73
N ILE A 10 41.20 -13.07 -22.06
CA ILE A 10 41.05 -12.31 -20.82
C ILE A 10 40.21 -11.05 -21.04
N ILE A 11 40.47 -10.30 -22.11
CA ILE A 11 39.70 -9.09 -22.44
C ILE A 11 38.23 -9.44 -22.67
N VAL A 12 37.95 -10.49 -23.45
CA VAL A 12 36.58 -10.95 -23.71
C VAL A 12 35.88 -11.35 -22.40
N LEU A 13 36.56 -12.09 -21.52
CA LEU A 13 35.99 -12.49 -20.22
C LEU A 13 35.65 -11.26 -19.36
N ILE A 14 36.55 -10.27 -19.29
CA ILE A 14 36.29 -9.04 -18.54
C ILE A 14 35.10 -8.29 -19.13
N SER A 15 35.02 -8.16 -20.46
CA SER A 15 33.89 -7.49 -21.12
C SER A 15 32.56 -8.16 -20.80
N VAL A 16 32.51 -9.50 -20.81
CA VAL A 16 31.29 -10.25 -20.45
C VAL A 16 30.91 -10.00 -18.99
N VAL A 17 31.86 -10.05 -18.06
CA VAL A 17 31.58 -9.79 -16.63
C VAL A 17 31.05 -8.38 -16.40
N VAL A 18 31.62 -7.37 -17.07
CA VAL A 18 31.16 -5.98 -16.97
C VAL A 18 29.75 -5.81 -17.52
N ILE A 19 29.45 -6.41 -18.68
CA ILE A 19 28.11 -6.36 -19.29
C ILE A 19 27.07 -7.04 -18.37
N LEU A 20 27.38 -8.24 -17.87
CA LEU A 20 26.49 -8.98 -16.97
C LEU A 20 26.27 -8.24 -15.66
N GLY A 21 27.33 -7.66 -15.07
CA GLY A 21 27.23 -6.85 -13.86
C GLY A 21 26.33 -5.63 -14.04
N GLY A 22 26.45 -4.94 -15.19
CA GLY A 22 25.60 -3.80 -15.54
C GLY A 22 24.12 -4.20 -15.69
N GLN A 23 23.83 -5.30 -16.40
CA GLN A 23 22.47 -5.80 -16.55
C GLN A 23 21.85 -6.22 -15.20
N TYR A 24 22.61 -6.91 -14.36
CA TYR A 24 22.15 -7.31 -13.03
C TYR A 24 21.82 -6.11 -12.15
N TYR A 25 22.67 -5.08 -12.15
CA TYR A 25 22.43 -3.85 -11.40
C TYR A 25 21.18 -3.10 -11.88
N SER A 26 21.00 -2.99 -13.21
CA SER A 26 19.80 -2.37 -13.78
C SER A 26 18.54 -3.14 -13.37
N LEU A 27 18.54 -4.46 -13.51
CA LEU A 27 17.41 -5.31 -13.13
C LEU A 27 17.09 -5.21 -11.64
N TYR A 28 18.11 -5.19 -10.78
CA TYR A 28 17.93 -5.03 -9.34
C TYR A 28 17.26 -3.70 -9.00
N LYS A 29 17.67 -2.61 -9.66
CA LYS A 29 17.06 -1.29 -9.48
C LYS A 29 15.58 -1.28 -9.91
N ASP A 30 15.28 -1.83 -11.08
CA ASP A 30 13.92 -1.92 -11.60
C ASP A 30 13.02 -2.75 -10.67
N LEU A 31 13.53 -3.86 -10.15
CA LEU A 31 12.80 -4.69 -9.17
C LEU A 31 12.47 -3.93 -7.89
N GLN A 32 13.40 -3.10 -7.39
CA GLN A 32 13.13 -2.32 -6.18
C GLN A 32 12.07 -1.24 -6.42
N THR A 33 12.12 -0.55 -7.56
CA THR A 33 11.08 0.41 -7.95
C THR A 33 9.72 -0.26 -8.12
N GLN A 34 9.67 -1.43 -8.76
CA GLN A 34 8.41 -2.18 -8.91
C GLN A 34 7.86 -2.66 -7.57
N LYS A 35 8.74 -3.10 -6.66
CA LYS A 35 8.33 -3.48 -5.29
C LYS A 35 7.75 -2.31 -4.52
N SER A 36 8.36 -1.14 -4.55
CA SER A 36 7.83 0.04 -3.87
C SER A 36 6.50 0.49 -4.47
N LEU A 37 6.36 0.47 -5.80
CA LEU A 37 5.10 0.78 -6.48
C LEU A 37 4.00 -0.21 -6.09
N ASN A 38 4.31 -1.52 -6.07
CA ASN A 38 3.36 -2.55 -5.65
C ASN A 38 2.93 -2.36 -4.19
N GLN A 39 3.85 -1.98 -3.30
CA GLN A 39 3.52 -1.66 -1.91
C GLN A 39 2.55 -0.47 -1.81
N ILE A 40 2.78 0.59 -2.59
CA ILE A 40 1.87 1.76 -2.67
C ILE A 40 0.49 1.32 -3.20
N TYR A 41 0.44 0.56 -4.30
CA TYR A 41 -0.82 0.07 -4.85
C TYR A 41 -1.59 -0.84 -3.88
N GLN A 42 -0.90 -1.71 -3.14
CA GLN A 42 -1.53 -2.55 -2.12
C GLN A 42 -2.08 -1.72 -0.96
N TYR A 43 -1.30 -0.75 -0.47
CA TYR A 43 -1.75 0.18 0.57
C TYR A 43 -2.99 0.97 0.13
N ASN A 44 -2.95 1.58 -1.06
CA ASN A 44 -4.08 2.32 -1.64
C ASN A 44 -5.29 1.42 -1.87
N GLY A 45 -5.08 0.20 -2.36
CA GLY A 45 -6.14 -0.77 -2.58
C GLY A 45 -6.87 -1.13 -1.29
N LYS A 46 -6.12 -1.32 -0.19
CA LYS A 46 -6.69 -1.56 1.14
C LYS A 46 -7.44 -0.35 1.67
N MET A 47 -6.86 0.85 1.53
CA MET A 47 -7.49 2.12 1.93
C MET A 47 -8.82 2.33 1.20
N LEU A 48 -8.82 2.19 -0.12
CA LEU A 48 -10.01 2.32 -0.95
C LEU A 48 -11.07 1.25 -0.63
N ASN A 49 -10.64 0.01 -0.35
CA ASN A 49 -11.55 -1.04 0.05
C ASN A 49 -12.28 -0.71 1.36
N PHE A 50 -11.54 -0.23 2.37
CA PHE A 50 -12.15 0.22 3.61
C PHE A 50 -13.07 1.42 3.40
N ALA A 51 -12.63 2.43 2.63
CA ALA A 51 -13.47 3.60 2.32
C ALA A 51 -14.80 3.21 1.67
N LYS A 52 -14.77 2.28 0.69
CA LYS A 52 -15.98 1.75 0.05
C LYS A 52 -16.90 1.04 1.04
N LEU A 53 -16.34 0.19 1.91
CA LEU A 53 -17.10 -0.50 2.94
C LEU A 53 -17.73 0.49 3.93
N PHE A 54 -16.96 1.47 4.41
CA PHE A 54 -17.41 2.49 5.35
C PHE A 54 -18.57 3.30 4.76
N ILE A 55 -18.42 3.77 3.52
CA ILE A 55 -19.50 4.51 2.84
C ILE A 55 -20.75 3.63 2.69
N ALA A 56 -20.61 2.42 2.16
CA ALA A 56 -21.74 1.57 1.85
C ALA A 56 -22.47 1.02 3.09
N LYS A 57 -21.73 0.68 4.14
CA LYS A 57 -22.22 -0.06 5.31
C LYS A 57 -22.46 0.81 6.53
N VAL A 58 -21.94 2.04 6.54
CA VAL A 58 -22.09 2.97 7.66
C VAL A 58 -22.82 4.22 7.20
N ILE A 59 -22.27 4.95 6.23
CA ILE A 59 -22.83 6.25 5.81
C ILE A 59 -24.16 6.10 5.08
N MET A 60 -24.26 5.12 4.19
CA MET A 60 -25.45 4.87 3.38
C MET A 60 -26.42 3.85 4.00
N ALA A 61 -26.12 3.32 5.19
CA ALA A 61 -26.97 2.33 5.83
C ALA A 61 -28.29 2.98 6.27
N GLN A 62 -29.40 2.29 6.00
CA GLN A 62 -30.75 2.75 6.40
C GLN A 62 -31.16 2.22 7.79
N GLY A 63 -30.20 1.77 8.59
CA GLY A 63 -30.41 1.18 9.91
C GLY A 63 -29.08 0.77 10.54
N ASP A 64 -29.15 0.00 11.62
CA ASP A 64 -27.97 -0.39 12.38
C ASP A 64 -27.01 -1.26 11.58
N VAL A 65 -25.71 -1.00 11.78
CA VAL A 65 -24.65 -1.83 11.20
C VAL A 65 -24.68 -3.21 11.85
N SER A 66 -24.89 -4.24 11.03
CA SER A 66 -24.92 -5.65 11.47
C SER A 66 -23.60 -6.08 12.08
N PHE A 67 -23.60 -7.08 12.96
CA PHE A 67 -22.37 -7.62 13.55
C PHE A 67 -21.36 -8.09 12.49
N GLU A 68 -21.84 -8.73 11.43
CA GLU A 68 -20.99 -9.17 10.32
C GLU A 68 -20.35 -7.98 9.59
N ASP A 69 -21.11 -6.93 9.30
CA ASP A 69 -20.58 -5.73 8.66
C ASP A 69 -19.59 -4.99 9.58
N ARG A 70 -19.83 -4.94 10.91
CA ARG A 70 -18.88 -4.40 11.89
C ARG A 70 -17.56 -5.16 11.87
N LEU A 71 -17.60 -6.49 11.88
CA LEU A 71 -16.41 -7.33 11.82
C LEU A 71 -15.65 -7.13 10.50
N LYS A 72 -16.35 -6.98 9.38
CA LYS A 72 -15.74 -6.67 8.08
C LYS A 72 -15.05 -5.31 8.09
N LEU A 73 -15.67 -4.29 8.64
CA LEU A 73 -15.09 -2.94 8.78
C LEU A 73 -13.84 -2.97 9.65
N GLU A 74 -13.91 -3.60 10.81
CA GLU A 74 -12.80 -3.72 11.76
C GLU A 74 -11.60 -4.45 11.15
N ASN A 75 -11.84 -5.56 10.47
CA ASN A 75 -10.78 -6.29 9.78
C ASN A 75 -10.22 -5.49 8.61
N ALA A 76 -11.07 -4.77 7.87
CA ALA A 76 -10.64 -3.96 6.73
C ALA A 76 -9.74 -2.80 7.18
N VAL A 77 -10.11 -2.06 8.23
CA VAL A 77 -9.29 -0.96 8.75
C VAL A 77 -7.98 -1.46 9.36
N ARG A 78 -8.00 -2.56 10.12
CA ARG A 78 -6.79 -3.17 10.67
C ARG A 78 -5.83 -3.62 9.58
N ASN A 79 -6.35 -4.18 8.48
CA ASN A 79 -5.53 -4.64 7.36
C ASN A 79 -4.81 -3.51 6.61
N ILE A 80 -5.24 -2.25 6.74
CA ILE A 80 -4.52 -1.10 6.18
C ILE A 80 -3.14 -0.95 6.83
N ASN A 81 -3.01 -1.34 8.10
CA ASN A 81 -1.81 -1.12 8.93
C ASN A 81 -1.40 0.35 9.03
N ASP A 82 -2.39 1.26 9.15
CA ASP A 82 -2.17 2.69 9.35
C ASP A 82 -2.77 3.12 10.69
N GLU A 83 -1.90 3.44 11.65
CA GLU A 83 -2.28 3.78 13.02
C GLU A 83 -3.20 5.00 13.07
N THR A 84 -2.92 6.05 12.31
CA THR A 84 -3.75 7.26 12.28
C THR A 84 -5.17 6.97 11.78
N VAL A 85 -5.29 6.13 10.74
CA VAL A 85 -6.61 5.72 10.24
C VAL A 85 -7.34 4.85 11.27
N PHE A 86 -6.63 3.93 11.91
CA PHE A 86 -7.21 3.07 12.94
C PHE A 86 -7.68 3.86 14.17
N GLU A 87 -6.88 4.81 14.66
CA GLU A 87 -7.24 5.70 15.76
C GLU A 87 -8.47 6.55 15.45
N GLN A 88 -8.52 7.13 14.25
CA GLN A 88 -9.69 7.91 13.85
C GLN A 88 -10.95 7.05 13.71
N TRP A 89 -10.80 5.79 13.26
CA TRP A 89 -11.88 4.82 13.29
C TRP A 89 -12.34 4.49 14.72
N GLN A 90 -11.41 4.33 15.68
CA GLN A 90 -11.78 4.14 17.10
C GLN A 90 -12.57 5.34 17.64
N ARG A 91 -12.13 6.57 17.35
CA ARG A 91 -12.88 7.80 17.72
C ARG A 91 -14.28 7.84 17.12
N PHE A 92 -14.44 7.35 15.90
CA PHE A 92 -15.75 7.25 15.26
C PHE A 92 -16.68 6.27 16.00
N ILE A 93 -16.20 5.07 16.35
CA ILE A 93 -17.02 4.06 17.03
C ILE A 93 -17.29 4.39 18.50
N GLU A 94 -16.40 5.14 19.15
CA GLU A 94 -16.51 5.55 20.56
C GLU A 94 -17.28 6.86 20.75
N ALA A 95 -17.72 7.50 19.66
CA ALA A 95 -18.46 8.76 19.72
C ALA A 95 -19.80 8.59 20.46
N GLU A 96 -20.05 9.45 21.45
CA GLU A 96 -21.22 9.35 22.33
C GLU A 96 -22.43 10.16 21.80
N THR A 97 -22.18 11.12 20.91
CA THR A 97 -23.21 12.01 20.37
C THR A 97 -23.27 11.95 18.85
N GLU A 98 -24.46 12.15 18.28
CA GLU A 98 -24.64 12.21 16.82
C GLU A 98 -23.75 13.26 16.14
N SER A 99 -23.53 14.39 16.82
CA SER A 99 -22.62 15.44 16.33
C SER A 99 -21.19 14.91 16.21
N GLN A 100 -20.68 14.23 17.24
CA GLN A 100 -19.34 13.63 17.23
C GLN A 100 -19.23 12.50 16.20
N VAL A 101 -20.26 11.67 16.05
CA VAL A 101 -20.31 10.62 15.01
C VAL A 101 -20.16 11.25 13.63
N GLY A 102 -20.94 12.30 13.33
CA GLY A 102 -20.90 12.99 12.05
C GLY A 102 -19.57 13.70 11.78
N GLU A 103 -18.98 14.32 12.80
CA GLU A 103 -17.67 14.96 12.71
C GLU A 103 -16.55 13.93 12.48
N ASN A 104 -16.50 12.87 13.30
CA ASN A 104 -15.50 11.82 13.19
C ASN A 104 -15.59 11.06 11.85
N ALA A 105 -16.80 10.89 11.31
CA ALA A 105 -17.01 10.30 10.00
C ALA A 105 -16.43 11.17 8.87
N LYS A 106 -16.60 12.50 8.94
CA LYS A 106 -16.03 13.45 7.97
C LYS A 106 -14.51 13.44 8.02
N ILE A 107 -13.94 13.52 9.23
CA ILE A 107 -12.49 13.48 9.43
C ILE A 107 -11.91 12.16 8.91
N LEU A 108 -12.58 11.03 9.19
CA LEU A 108 -12.15 9.74 8.68
C LEU A 108 -12.16 9.72 7.14
N LEU A 109 -13.24 10.16 6.49
CA LEU A 109 -13.30 10.22 5.02
C LEU A 109 -12.22 11.11 4.43
N GLU A 110 -12.00 12.30 5.01
CA GLU A 110 -10.94 13.21 4.59
C GLU A 110 -9.56 12.54 4.72
N LEU A 111 -9.29 11.88 5.85
CA LEU A 111 -8.04 11.16 6.09
C LEU A 111 -7.82 10.04 5.07
N LEU A 112 -8.85 9.25 4.77
CA LEU A 112 -8.78 8.17 3.79
C LEU A 112 -8.46 8.70 2.39
N VAL A 113 -9.11 9.78 1.97
CA VAL A 113 -8.88 10.39 0.64
C VAL A 113 -7.49 11.01 0.56
N ASN A 114 -7.05 11.74 1.59
CA ASN A 114 -5.75 12.41 1.59
C ASN A 114 -4.56 11.44 1.63
N LYS A 115 -4.73 10.26 2.24
CA LYS A 115 -3.69 9.22 2.31
C LYS A 115 -3.60 8.34 1.06
N ILE A 116 -4.62 8.35 0.20
CA ILE A 116 -4.53 7.66 -1.10
C ILE A 116 -3.63 8.49 -2.01
N THR A 117 -2.39 8.05 -2.16
CA THR A 117 -1.38 8.73 -2.99
C THR A 117 -1.34 8.12 -4.40
N TYR A 118 -1.04 8.91 -5.43
CA TYR A 118 -0.83 8.40 -6.80
C TYR A 118 0.56 7.80 -6.98
#